data_AF-A0A931P3F7-F1
#
_entry.id   AF-A0A931P3F7-F1
#
_cell.length_a   1.000
_cell.length_b   1.000
_cell.length_c   1.000
_cell.angle_alpha   90.00
_cell.angle_beta   90.00
_cell.angle_gamma   90.00
#
_symmetry.space_group_name_H-M   'P 1'
#
loop_
_entity.id
_entity.type
_entity.pdbx_description
1 polymer ?
#
loop_
_entity_poly.entity_id
_entity_poly.type
_entity_poly.pdbx_seq_one_letter_code
_entity_poly.pdbx_strand_id
1 'polypeptide(L)'
;MSRSSLGFIAVFSLTVIAVAQDFPPVPNGSGPSTQLARAVEKDGAIVVRFSELRSQTVSYQIVKDGVTIDQQRAVWKWADIPIDVKVDGKVVRVLGADGKPIDPKTLLKRLAKPSPVAVFTIYEGQDIQPDPFYLKMLGKDVLVFAAPYDKLAPPRAPRVSPPPRKKQ
;
A
#
# COMPACT_ATOMS: atom_id res chain seq x y z
N MET A 1 -14.80 33.02 73.65
CA MET A 1 -13.38 32.64 73.45
C MET A 1 -13.12 32.50 71.97
N SER A 2 -12.38 33.45 71.39
CA SER A 2 -12.09 33.54 69.96
C SER A 2 -10.99 32.56 69.57
N ARG A 3 -11.18 31.80 68.48
CA ARG A 3 -10.13 30.96 67.86
C ARG A 3 -9.90 31.44 66.44
N SER A 4 -8.75 32.09 66.23
CA SER A 4 -8.26 32.53 64.94
C SER A 4 -7.59 31.34 64.22
N SER A 5 -8.13 30.97 63.06
CA SER A 5 -7.57 29.95 62.18
C SER A 5 -6.68 30.63 61.12
N LEU A 6 -5.36 30.54 61.26
CA LEU A 6 -4.42 30.90 60.20
C LEU A 6 -4.47 29.83 59.10
N GLY A 7 -4.95 30.20 57.91
CA GLY A 7 -4.91 29.34 56.73
C GLY A 7 -3.55 29.40 56.05
N PHE A 8 -2.89 28.25 55.92
CA PHE A 8 -1.67 28.06 55.13
C PHE A 8 -2.07 27.73 53.69
N ILE A 9 -1.74 28.60 52.74
CA ILE A 9 -1.88 28.33 51.30
C ILE A 9 -0.58 27.67 50.82
N ALA A 10 -0.64 26.38 50.52
CA ALA A 10 0.47 25.66 49.89
C ALA A 10 0.40 25.89 48.37
N VAL A 11 1.39 26.60 47.82
CA VAL A 11 1.58 26.78 46.38
C VAL A 11 2.39 25.60 45.85
N PHE A 12 1.75 24.71 45.10
CA PHE A 12 2.42 23.64 44.36
C PHE A 12 2.87 24.16 43.00
N SER A 13 4.18 24.37 42.84
CA SER A 13 4.78 24.66 41.53
C SER A 13 4.92 23.35 40.74
N LEU A 14 4.17 23.21 39.64
CA LEU A 14 4.33 22.11 38.68
C LEU A 14 5.54 22.39 37.79
N THR A 15 6.64 21.68 38.01
CA THR A 15 7.78 21.66 37.10
C THR A 15 7.45 20.73 35.93
N VAL A 16 7.16 21.29 34.76
CA VAL A 16 7.00 20.50 33.52
C VAL A 16 8.39 20.10 33.03
N ILE A 17 8.81 18.87 33.31
CA ILE A 17 10.00 18.28 32.69
C ILE A 17 9.61 17.95 31.25
N ALA A 18 10.08 18.75 30.30
CA ALA A 18 10.04 18.40 28.89
C ALA A 18 10.98 17.22 28.67
N VAL A 19 10.43 16.01 28.71
CA VAL A 19 11.17 14.82 28.26
C VAL A 19 11.29 14.97 26.75
N ALA A 20 12.50 15.25 26.26
CA ALA A 20 12.78 15.19 24.84
C ALA A 20 12.36 13.80 24.37
N GLN A 21 11.28 13.71 23.59
CA GLN A 21 10.86 12.45 23.02
C GLN A 21 11.91 12.06 21.99
N ASP A 22 12.66 11.00 22.28
CA ASP A 22 13.53 10.39 21.28
C ASP A 22 12.69 10.06 20.05
N PHE A 23 13.08 10.60 18.90
CA PHE A 23 12.40 10.29 17.64
C PHE A 23 12.53 8.78 17.38
N PRO A 24 11.46 8.11 16.94
CA PRO A 24 11.56 6.71 16.57
C PRO A 24 12.63 6.53 15.48
N PRO A 25 13.33 5.39 15.45
CA PRO A 25 14.31 5.13 14.41
C PRO A 25 13.64 5.19 13.04
N VAL A 26 14.36 5.74 12.05
CA VAL A 26 13.90 5.80 10.67
C VAL A 26 13.67 4.36 10.17
N PRO A 27 12.48 4.03 9.65
CA PRO A 27 12.21 2.70 9.11
C PRO A 27 13.16 2.35 7.96
N ASN A 28 13.55 1.09 7.86
CA ASN A 28 14.40 0.63 6.76
C ASN A 28 13.58 0.39 5.49
N GLY A 29 14.15 0.76 4.34
CA GLY A 29 13.57 0.49 3.02
C GLY A 29 12.34 1.35 2.67
N SER A 30 11.80 1.12 1.48
CA SER A 30 10.58 1.80 1.02
C SER A 30 9.33 1.22 1.67
N GLY A 31 8.38 2.09 1.96
CA GLY A 31 7.04 1.68 2.37
C GLY A 31 6.31 0.86 1.30
N PRO A 32 5.26 0.13 1.69
CA PRO A 32 4.52 -0.70 0.75
C PRO A 32 3.67 0.16 -0.19
N SER A 33 3.41 -0.36 -1.39
CA SER A 33 2.29 0.11 -2.20
C SER A 33 1.00 -0.60 -1.77
N THR A 34 -0.14 0.06 -1.93
CA THR A 34 -1.46 -0.54 -1.67
C THR A 34 -2.10 -0.94 -3.00
N GLN A 35 -2.55 -2.18 -3.08
CA GLN A 35 -3.14 -2.76 -4.29
C GLN A 35 -4.36 -3.58 -3.94
N LEU A 36 -5.17 -3.91 -4.94
CA LEU A 36 -6.13 -5.00 -4.82
C LEU A 36 -5.50 -6.27 -5.36
N ALA A 37 -5.76 -7.41 -4.73
CA ALA A 37 -5.34 -8.70 -5.22
C ALA A 37 -6.46 -9.72 -5.20
N ARG A 38 -6.40 -10.67 -6.13
CA ARG A 38 -7.20 -11.90 -6.15
C ARG A 38 -6.28 -13.08 -6.42
N ALA A 39 -6.60 -14.25 -5.87
CA ALA A 39 -5.83 -15.47 -6.08
C ALA A 39 -6.71 -16.57 -6.65
N VAL A 40 -6.13 -17.36 -7.55
CA VAL A 40 -6.74 -18.58 -8.08
C VAL A 40 -5.71 -19.68 -8.08
N GLU A 41 -6.17 -20.91 -7.92
CA GLU A 41 -5.33 -22.08 -8.18
C GLU A 41 -5.36 -22.40 -9.68
N LYS A 42 -4.19 -22.56 -10.28
CA LYS A 42 -4.01 -22.91 -11.69
C LYS A 42 -2.81 -23.83 -11.83
N ASP A 43 -3.01 -25.00 -12.43
CA ASP A 43 -1.94 -25.99 -12.69
C ASP A 43 -1.16 -26.38 -11.41
N GLY A 44 -1.85 -26.50 -10.28
CA GLY A 44 -1.25 -26.83 -8.98
C GLY A 44 -0.43 -25.70 -8.34
N ALA A 45 -0.55 -24.48 -8.86
CA ALA A 45 0.10 -23.28 -8.33
C ALA A 45 -0.93 -22.21 -7.96
N ILE A 46 -0.64 -21.43 -6.90
CA ILE A 46 -1.42 -20.23 -6.57
C ILE A 46 -0.91 -19.09 -7.45
N VAL A 47 -1.78 -18.59 -8.31
CA VAL A 47 -1.55 -17.42 -9.14
C VAL A 47 -2.30 -16.23 -8.53
N VAL A 48 -1.55 -15.19 -8.16
CA VAL A 48 -2.11 -13.94 -7.65
C VAL A 48 -2.08 -12.90 -8.75
N ARG A 49 -3.22 -12.23 -8.94
CA ARG A 49 -3.37 -11.10 -9.86
C ARG A 49 -3.62 -9.82 -9.07
N PHE A 50 -2.88 -8.79 -9.43
CA PHE A 50 -2.97 -7.47 -8.81
C PHE A 50 -3.74 -6.47 -9.68
N SER A 51 -4.39 -5.51 -9.02
CA SER A 51 -5.01 -4.36 -9.67
C SER A 51 -4.56 -3.10 -8.94
N GLU A 52 -4.14 -2.10 -9.70
CA GLU A 52 -3.68 -0.81 -9.18
C GLU A 52 -4.64 0.30 -9.56
N LEU A 53 -4.72 1.31 -8.72
CA LEU A 53 -5.47 2.51 -9.02
C LEU A 53 -4.67 3.36 -10.00
N ARG A 54 -5.18 3.54 -11.22
CA ARG A 54 -4.55 4.38 -12.25
C ARG A 54 -5.41 5.58 -12.55
N SER A 55 -4.74 6.72 -12.74
CA SER A 55 -5.38 7.91 -13.29
C SER A 55 -5.56 7.71 -14.80
N GLN A 56 -6.77 7.97 -15.28
CA GLN A 56 -7.11 8.01 -16.70
C GLN A 56 -7.73 9.36 -17.02
N THR A 57 -7.31 9.97 -18.12
CA THR A 57 -7.99 11.13 -18.67
C THR A 57 -9.23 10.66 -19.41
N VAL A 58 -10.40 11.12 -18.97
CA VAL A 58 -11.67 10.89 -19.67
C VAL A 58 -12.18 12.22 -20.22
N SER A 59 -12.64 12.21 -21.46
CA SER A 59 -13.37 13.32 -22.07
C SER A 59 -14.85 13.16 -21.80
N TYR A 60 -15.51 14.22 -21.37
CA TYR A 60 -16.96 14.29 -21.30
C TYR A 60 -17.43 15.65 -21.78
N GLN A 61 -18.62 15.67 -22.36
CA GLN A 61 -19.28 16.88 -22.79
C GLN A 61 -20.02 17.50 -21.63
N ILE A 62 -19.80 18.79 -21.40
CA ILE A 62 -20.62 19.59 -20.47
C ILE A 62 -21.26 20.73 -21.24
N VAL A 63 -22.48 21.11 -20.84
CA VAL A 63 -23.11 22.33 -21.31
C VAL A 63 -22.74 23.44 -20.34
N LYS A 64 -22.07 24.47 -20.84
CA LYS A 64 -21.73 25.69 -20.10
C LYS A 64 -22.25 26.88 -20.89
N ASP A 65 -23.12 27.67 -20.28
CA ASP A 65 -23.73 28.86 -20.91
C ASP A 65 -24.48 28.53 -22.22
N GLY A 66 -25.13 27.36 -22.27
CA GLY A 66 -25.86 26.87 -23.46
C GLY A 66 -24.97 26.29 -24.56
N VAL A 67 -23.64 26.29 -24.40
CA VAL A 67 -22.68 25.72 -25.35
C VAL A 67 -22.14 24.40 -24.83
N THR A 68 -22.18 23.36 -25.66
CA THR A 68 -21.52 22.08 -25.38
C THR A 68 -20.02 22.21 -25.60
N ILE A 69 -19.23 21.92 -24.55
CA ILE A 69 -17.76 21.92 -24.62
C ILE A 69 -17.22 20.55 -24.16
N ASP A 70 -16.15 20.09 -24.82
CA ASP A 70 -15.41 18.93 -24.38
C ASP A 70 -14.51 19.31 -23.20
N GLN A 71 -14.68 18.63 -22.08
CA GLN A 71 -13.82 18.78 -20.91
C GLN A 71 -13.08 17.47 -20.64
N GLN A 72 -11.79 17.57 -20.37
CA GLN A 72 -10.97 16.47 -19.89
C GLN A 72 -10.86 16.50 -18.38
N ARG A 73 -10.99 15.34 -17.72
CA ARG A 73 -10.70 15.19 -16.28
C ARG A 73 -9.92 13.92 -16.04
N ALA A 74 -8.96 14.01 -15.13
CA ALA A 74 -8.33 12.83 -14.54
C ALA A 74 -9.33 12.13 -13.60
N VAL A 75 -9.65 10.88 -13.90
CA VAL A 75 -10.45 10.00 -13.03
C VAL A 75 -9.60 8.81 -12.61
N TRP A 76 -9.73 8.42 -11.34
CA TRP A 76 -9.06 7.23 -10.82
C TRP A 76 -9.91 6.00 -11.09
N LYS A 77 -9.33 5.00 -11.77
CA LYS A 77 -9.98 3.71 -12.02
C LYS A 77 -9.02 2.59 -11.62
N TRP A 78 -9.59 1.52 -11.05
CA TRP A 78 -8.84 0.28 -10.88
C TRP A 78 -8.55 -0.31 -12.26
N ALA A 79 -7.28 -0.47 -12.57
CA ALA A 79 -6.82 -1.17 -13.75
C ALA A 79 -6.25 -2.51 -13.31
N ASP A 80 -6.79 -3.60 -13.86
CA ASP A 80 -6.19 -4.92 -13.71
C ASP A 80 -4.81 -4.90 -14.37
N ILE A 81 -3.78 -5.20 -13.59
CA ILE A 81 -2.44 -5.40 -14.12
C ILE A 81 -2.27 -6.91 -14.27
N PRO A 82 -1.98 -7.42 -15.48
CA PRO A 82 -1.80 -8.85 -15.70
C PRO A 82 -0.43 -9.32 -15.17
N ILE A 83 -0.17 -9.11 -13.89
CA ILE A 83 0.95 -9.71 -13.18
C ILE A 83 0.38 -10.97 -12.54
N ASP A 84 0.65 -12.10 -13.16
CA ASP A 84 0.33 -13.41 -12.62
C ASP A 84 1.56 -13.87 -11.81
N VAL A 85 1.50 -13.72 -10.49
CA VAL A 85 2.60 -14.09 -9.60
C VAL A 85 2.36 -15.47 -9.02
N LYS A 86 3.32 -16.37 -9.22
CA LYS A 86 3.34 -17.67 -8.54
C LYS A 86 3.85 -17.51 -7.11
N VAL A 87 3.02 -17.86 -6.14
CA VAL A 87 3.43 -17.85 -4.72
C VAL A 87 4.16 -19.16 -4.41
N ASP A 88 5.43 -19.06 -4.06
CA ASP A 88 6.31 -20.20 -3.75
C ASP A 88 6.85 -20.21 -2.30
N GLY A 89 6.60 -19.13 -1.54
CA GLY A 89 7.08 -18.95 -0.18
C GLY A 89 8.58 -18.67 -0.05
N LYS A 90 9.32 -18.67 -1.16
CA LYS A 90 10.77 -18.42 -1.20
C LYS A 90 11.08 -17.06 -1.82
N VAL A 91 10.68 -16.89 -3.08
CA VAL A 91 10.88 -15.65 -3.86
C VAL A 91 9.71 -14.70 -3.63
N VAL A 92 8.50 -15.25 -3.54
CA VAL A 92 7.29 -14.47 -3.27
C VAL A 92 6.72 -14.95 -1.95
N ARG A 93 6.87 -14.12 -0.92
CA ARG A 93 6.34 -14.39 0.42
C ARG A 93 5.01 -13.69 0.60
N VAL A 94 4.08 -14.40 1.22
CA VAL A 94 2.82 -13.82 1.68
C VAL A 94 2.74 -13.94 3.18
N LEU A 95 2.63 -12.80 3.85
CA LEU A 95 2.61 -12.68 5.29
C LEU A 95 1.27 -12.07 5.74
N GLY A 96 0.92 -12.29 7.00
CA GLY A 96 -0.07 -11.47 7.69
C GLY A 96 0.52 -10.11 8.06
N ALA A 97 -0.33 -9.18 8.49
CA ALA A 97 0.10 -7.92 9.09
C ALA A 97 0.92 -8.12 10.39
N ASP A 98 0.88 -9.31 10.99
CA ASP A 98 1.73 -9.72 12.11
C ASP A 98 3.12 -10.22 11.68
N GLY A 99 3.41 -10.21 10.37
CA GLY A 99 4.67 -10.68 9.79
C GLY A 99 4.80 -12.19 9.68
N LYS A 100 3.77 -12.97 10.05
CA LYS A 100 3.83 -14.43 9.97
C LYS A 100 3.45 -14.95 8.58
N PRO A 101 4.06 -16.04 8.10
CA PRO A 101 3.67 -16.67 6.84
C PRO A 101 2.20 -17.08 6.82
N ILE A 102 1.54 -16.87 5.69
CA ILE A 102 0.17 -17.30 5.44
C ILE A 102 0.19 -18.63 4.69
N ASP A 103 -0.61 -19.60 5.14
CA ASP A 103 -0.70 -20.88 4.45
C ASP A 103 -1.44 -20.75 3.09
N PRO A 104 -1.10 -21.61 2.10
CA PRO A 104 -1.69 -21.57 0.77
C PRO A 104 -3.23 -21.62 0.74
N LYS A 105 -3.86 -22.42 1.62
CA LYS A 105 -5.32 -22.58 1.63
C LYS A 105 -6.01 -21.32 2.18
N THR A 106 -5.48 -20.75 3.25
CA THR A 106 -5.94 -19.49 3.81
C THR A 106 -5.74 -18.35 2.82
N LEU A 107 -4.62 -18.34 2.08
CA LEU A 107 -4.37 -17.35 1.04
C LEU A 107 -5.46 -17.37 -0.04
N LEU A 108 -5.73 -18.54 -0.62
CA LEU A 108 -6.80 -18.71 -1.62
C LEU A 108 -8.16 -18.28 -1.06
N LYS A 109 -8.48 -18.64 0.18
CA LYS A 109 -9.74 -18.25 0.83
C LYS A 109 -9.86 -16.73 1.00
N ARG A 110 -8.80 -16.06 1.47
CA ARG A 110 -8.80 -14.60 1.71
C ARG A 110 -8.81 -13.81 0.41
N LEU A 111 -8.21 -14.33 -0.66
CA LEU A 111 -8.14 -13.69 -1.96
C LEU A 111 -9.12 -14.26 -2.99
N ALA A 112 -10.16 -14.96 -2.55
CA ALA A 112 -11.25 -15.45 -3.42
C ALA A 112 -12.04 -14.30 -4.07
N LYS A 113 -11.96 -13.09 -3.49
CA LYS A 113 -12.48 -11.83 -4.04
C LYS A 113 -11.37 -10.77 -4.03
N PRO A 114 -11.43 -9.76 -4.91
CA PRO A 114 -10.51 -8.62 -4.86
C PRO A 114 -10.46 -8.02 -3.46
N SER A 115 -9.28 -8.06 -2.84
CA SER A 115 -9.06 -7.64 -1.45
C SER A 115 -7.85 -6.72 -1.35
N PRO A 116 -7.82 -5.75 -0.43
CA PRO A 116 -6.68 -4.86 -0.24
C PRO A 116 -5.47 -5.62 0.29
N VAL A 117 -4.32 -5.36 -0.32
CA VAL A 117 -3.03 -5.95 0.06
C VAL A 117 -1.95 -4.87 0.10
N ALA A 118 -0.94 -5.10 0.93
CA ALA A 118 0.28 -4.30 0.96
C ALA A 118 1.36 -5.03 0.18
N VAL A 119 1.98 -4.37 -0.79
CA VAL A 119 3.01 -4.94 -1.66
C VAL A 119 4.34 -4.22 -1.39
N PHE A 120 5.28 -4.96 -0.81
CA PHE A 120 6.67 -4.55 -0.63
C PHE A 120 7.49 -5.05 -1.80
N THR A 121 8.09 -4.10 -2.51
CA THR A 121 9.01 -4.40 -3.58
C THR A 121 10.43 -4.36 -3.06
N ILE A 122 11.13 -5.49 -3.18
CA ILE A 122 12.48 -5.66 -2.64
C ILE A 122 13.49 -5.39 -3.76
N TYR A 123 14.45 -4.51 -3.49
CA TYR A 123 15.57 -4.25 -4.38
C TYR A 123 16.78 -5.12 -4.02
N GLU A 124 17.73 -5.22 -4.94
CA GLU A 124 18.94 -6.01 -4.73
C GLU A 124 19.69 -5.57 -3.46
N GLY A 125 20.07 -6.54 -2.63
CA GLY A 125 20.75 -6.30 -1.35
C GLY A 125 19.84 -5.96 -0.16
N GLN A 126 18.52 -5.87 -0.35
CA GLN A 126 17.56 -5.68 0.74
C GLN A 126 17.07 -7.02 1.31
N ASP A 127 16.76 -7.03 2.61
CA ASP A 127 16.07 -8.16 3.22
C ASP A 127 14.65 -8.29 2.64
N ILE A 128 14.24 -9.53 2.42
CA ILE A 128 12.88 -9.88 1.99
C ILE A 128 11.85 -9.68 3.11
N GLN A 129 12.30 -9.57 4.35
CA GLN A 129 11.44 -9.29 5.49
C GLN A 129 11.06 -7.79 5.55
N PRO A 130 9.77 -7.43 5.48
CA PRO A 130 9.33 -6.05 5.64
C PRO A 130 9.66 -5.49 7.03
N ASP A 131 10.02 -4.20 7.09
CA ASP A 131 10.29 -3.52 8.36
C ASP A 131 9.06 -3.57 9.29
N PRO A 132 9.23 -4.01 10.57
CA PRO A 132 8.13 -4.09 11.52
C PRO A 132 7.37 -2.77 11.73
N PHE A 133 8.00 -1.62 11.50
CA PHE A 133 7.35 -0.32 11.53
C PHE A 133 6.15 -0.29 10.58
N TYR A 134 6.35 -0.68 9.31
CA TYR A 134 5.27 -0.65 8.32
C TYR A 134 4.20 -1.70 8.63
N LEU A 135 4.59 -2.88 9.12
CA LEU A 135 3.64 -3.94 9.50
C LEU A 135 2.65 -3.48 10.58
N LYS A 136 3.11 -2.73 11.57
CA LYS A 136 2.27 -2.17 12.65
C LYS A 136 1.23 -1.15 12.16
N MET A 137 1.46 -0.54 10.99
CA MET A 137 0.52 0.42 10.40
C MET A 137 -0.60 -0.26 9.60
N LEU A 138 -0.47 -1.56 9.30
CA LEU A 138 -1.46 -2.28 8.51
C LEU A 138 -2.62 -2.77 9.38
N GLY A 139 -3.82 -2.78 8.79
CA GLY A 139 -4.96 -3.44 9.40
C GLY A 139 -4.73 -4.95 9.54
N LYS A 140 -5.27 -5.58 10.57
CA LYS A 140 -5.10 -7.01 10.87
C LYS A 140 -5.47 -7.93 9.69
N ASP A 141 -6.43 -7.50 8.89
CA ASP A 141 -6.94 -8.24 7.74
C ASP A 141 -6.22 -7.94 6.42
N VAL A 142 -5.13 -7.16 6.46
CA VAL A 142 -4.29 -6.91 5.27
C VAL A 142 -3.30 -8.07 5.10
N LEU A 143 -3.20 -8.56 3.86
CA LEU A 143 -2.14 -9.48 3.45
C LEU A 143 -0.95 -8.68 2.93
N VAL A 144 0.24 -9.17 3.25
CA VAL A 144 1.50 -8.54 2.88
C VAL A 144 2.20 -9.41 1.84
N PHE A 145 2.45 -8.87 0.66
CA PHE A 145 3.25 -9.49 -0.37
C PHE A 145 4.64 -8.88 -0.35
N ALA A 146 5.67 -9.72 -0.23
CA ALA A 146 7.06 -9.31 -0.29
C ALA A 146 7.75 -10.11 -1.39
N ALA A 147 8.18 -9.43 -2.45
CA ALA A 147 8.90 -10.06 -3.55
C ALA A 147 9.86 -9.09 -4.26
N PRO A 148 10.88 -9.62 -4.97
CA PRO A 148 11.75 -8.82 -5.82
C PRO A 148 10.99 -8.01 -6.87
N TYR A 149 11.52 -6.83 -7.24
CA TYR A 149 10.90 -5.94 -8.24
C TYR A 149 10.59 -6.63 -9.56
N ASP A 150 11.48 -7.49 -10.07
CA ASP A 150 11.29 -8.18 -11.35
C ASP A 150 10.10 -9.16 -11.34
N LYS A 151 9.65 -9.62 -10.17
CA LYS A 151 8.49 -10.51 -10.01
C LYS A 151 7.17 -9.78 -9.89
N LEU A 152 7.21 -8.52 -9.43
CA LEU A 152 6.03 -7.69 -9.22
C LEU A 152 5.87 -6.59 -10.28
N ALA A 153 6.88 -6.37 -11.11
CA ALA A 153 6.79 -5.37 -12.16
C ALA A 153 5.73 -5.77 -13.19
N PRO A 154 4.88 -4.82 -13.64
CA PRO A 154 4.03 -5.04 -14.80
C PRO A 154 4.88 -5.54 -15.97
N PRO A 155 4.37 -6.47 -16.80
CA PRO A 155 5.01 -6.79 -18.07
C PRO A 155 5.28 -5.49 -18.82
N ARG A 156 6.52 -5.30 -19.30
CA ARG A 156 6.84 -4.13 -20.12
C ARG A 156 5.90 -4.15 -21.32
N ALA A 157 5.11 -3.08 -21.48
CA ALA A 157 4.29 -2.92 -22.66
C ALA A 157 5.18 -3.07 -23.91
N PRO A 158 4.73 -3.79 -24.95
CA PRO A 158 5.45 -3.80 -26.21
C PRO A 158 5.76 -2.36 -26.62
N ARG A 159 7.00 -2.09 -27.03
CA ARG A 159 7.34 -0.76 -27.54
C ARG A 159 6.49 -0.54 -28.79
N VAL A 160 5.47 0.31 -28.68
CA VAL A 160 4.71 0.76 -29.84
C VAL A 160 5.66 1.67 -30.62
N SER A 161 6.11 1.22 -31.78
CA SER A 161 6.91 2.06 -32.67
C SER A 161 6.16 3.37 -32.91
N PRO A 162 6.82 4.54 -32.82
CA PRO A 162 6.18 5.80 -33.14
C PRO A 162 5.55 5.70 -34.54
N PRO A 163 4.35 6.25 -34.76
CA PRO A 163 3.80 6.31 -36.10
C PRO A 163 4.81 7.01 -37.03
N PRO A 164 4.96 6.56 -38.28
CA PRO A 164 5.91 7.16 -39.21
C PRO A 164 5.64 8.67 -39.32
N ARG A 165 6.68 9.48 -39.11
CA ARG A 165 6.59 10.93 -39.20
C ARG A 165 6.24 11.29 -40.64
N LYS A 166 5.09 11.95 -40.87
CA LYS A 166 4.76 12.52 -42.19
C LYS A 166 5.86 13.52 -42.56
N LYS A 167 6.52 13.33 -43.70
CA LYS A 167 7.46 14.32 -44.25
C LYS A 167 6.65 15.57 -44.57
N GLN A 168 7.08 16.72 -44.04
CA GLN A 168 6.59 18.05 -44.43
C GLN A 168 7.35 18.52 -45.66
#